data_AF-A0A537QZN0-F1
#
_entry.id   AF-A0A537QZN0-F1
#
_cell.length_a   1.000
_cell.length_b   1.000
_cell.length_c   1.000
_cell.angle_alpha   90.00
_cell.angle_beta   90.00
_cell.angle_gamma   90.00
#
_symmetry.space_group_name_H-M   'P 1'
#
loop_
_entity.id
_entity.type
_entity.pdbx_description
1 polymer ?
#
loop_
_entity_poly.entity_id
_entity_poly.type
_entity_poly.pdbx_seq_one_letter_code
_entity_poly.pdbx_strand_id
1 'polypeptide(L)'
;MTALIEGKTGKWEVVIGLETHAQIIAKSKLFSATATEFGAEPNTQVSPIDAAFPGMLPVINRHCVEQAVKTGLGLDAEINRESVFARKNYFYPDLPGGYQISQYELPIVGRGKLALDMPDGSTSE
;
A
#
# COMPACT_ATOMS: atom_id res chain seq x y z
N MET A 1 30.98 9.63 -28.51
CA MET A 1 31.42 9.56 -27.10
C MET A 1 30.17 9.53 -26.24
N THR A 2 29.85 8.38 -25.66
CA THR A 2 28.77 8.25 -24.68
C THR A 2 29.22 8.96 -23.42
N ALA A 3 28.52 10.02 -23.01
CA ALA A 3 28.79 10.69 -21.74
C ALA A 3 28.45 9.71 -20.62
N LEU A 4 29.46 9.22 -19.91
CA LEU A 4 29.27 8.48 -18.67
C LEU A 4 28.87 9.49 -17.58
N ILE A 5 27.75 9.25 -16.90
CA ILE A 5 27.34 10.03 -15.74
C ILE A 5 28.11 9.46 -14.54
N GLU A 6 28.96 10.27 -13.93
CA GLU A 6 29.72 9.88 -12.72
C GLU A 6 28.79 9.90 -11.50
N GLY A 7 28.79 8.82 -10.73
CA GLY A 7 27.97 8.68 -9.53
C GLY A 7 28.64 9.28 -8.30
N LYS A 8 27.87 9.50 -7.22
CA LYS A 8 28.41 10.15 -5.99
C LYS A 8 29.58 9.41 -5.35
N THR A 9 29.67 8.09 -5.56
CA THR A 9 30.70 7.22 -4.97
C THR A 9 31.78 6.77 -5.97
N GLY A 10 31.74 7.25 -7.22
CA GLY A 10 32.72 6.93 -8.25
C GLY A 10 32.11 6.73 -9.64
N LYS A 11 32.80 5.98 -10.51
CA LYS A 11 32.39 5.79 -11.91
C LYS A 11 31.01 5.14 -12.11
N TRP A 12 30.52 4.44 -11.09
CA TRP A 12 29.21 3.78 -11.06
C TRP A 12 28.59 3.97 -9.67
N GLU A 13 27.27 4.12 -9.61
CA GLU A 13 26.48 4.27 -8.39
C GLU A 13 25.29 3.32 -8.41
N VAL A 14 24.98 2.70 -7.27
CA VAL A 14 23.85 1.79 -7.12
C VAL A 14 22.64 2.57 -6.63
N VAL A 15 21.55 2.55 -7.40
CA VAL A 15 20.28 3.20 -7.05
C VAL A 15 19.23 2.13 -6.80
N ILE A 16 18.65 2.10 -5.59
CA ILE A 16 17.68 1.09 -5.14
C ILE A 16 16.36 1.78 -4.80
N GLY A 17 15.26 1.24 -5.31
CA GLY A 17 13.90 1.59 -4.91
C GLY A 17 13.22 0.38 -4.27
N LEU A 18 12.43 0.62 -3.23
CA LEU A 18 11.68 -0.43 -2.52
C LEU A 18 10.18 -0.18 -2.65
N GLU A 19 9.43 -1.25 -2.91
CA GLU A 19 7.97 -1.29 -2.79
C GLU A 19 7.63 -2.26 -1.67
N THR A 20 6.87 -1.80 -0.67
CA THR A 20 6.53 -2.60 0.49
C THR A 20 5.02 -2.64 0.67
N HIS A 21 4.47 -3.85 0.78
CA HIS A 21 3.08 -4.07 1.18
C HIS A 21 3.03 -4.57 2.62
N ALA A 22 2.42 -3.78 3.50
CA ALA A 22 2.20 -4.13 4.90
C ALA A 22 0.70 -4.31 5.17
N GLN A 23 0.32 -5.45 5.75
CA GLN A 23 -1.07 -5.75 6.05
C GLN A 23 -1.52 -4.99 7.31
N ILE A 24 -2.57 -4.18 7.18
CA ILE A 24 -3.21 -3.54 8.33
C ILE A 24 -3.88 -4.62 9.19
N ILE A 25 -3.57 -4.62 10.49
CA ILE A 25 -4.27 -5.45 11.47
C ILE A 25 -5.63 -4.82 11.75
N ALA A 26 -6.67 -5.45 11.20
CA ALA A 26 -8.07 -5.07 11.37
C ALA A 26 -8.89 -6.29 11.83
N LYS A 27 -10.15 -6.07 12.23
CA LYS A 27 -11.10 -7.16 12.50
C LYS A 27 -11.90 -7.55 11.26
N SER A 28 -12.08 -6.61 10.34
CA SER A 28 -12.79 -6.80 9.08
C SER A 28 -11.99 -6.26 7.90
N LYS A 29 -12.28 -6.77 6.70
CA LYS A 29 -11.59 -6.39 5.46
C LYS A 29 -11.79 -4.91 5.12
N LEU A 30 -11.03 -4.44 4.12
CA LEU A 30 -11.03 -3.04 3.70
C LEU A 30 -12.37 -2.58 3.11
N PHE A 31 -13.07 -3.46 2.38
CA PHE A 31 -14.30 -3.11 1.65
C PHE A 31 -15.52 -3.97 1.98
N SER A 32 -15.38 -4.90 2.93
CA SER A 32 -16.44 -5.81 3.36
C SER A 32 -16.37 -6.05 4.87
N ALA A 33 -17.47 -6.55 5.46
CA ALA A 33 -17.56 -6.83 6.88
C ALA A 33 -16.93 -8.18 7.30
N THR A 34 -16.35 -8.92 6.36
CA THR A 34 -15.78 -10.24 6.61
C THR A 34 -14.51 -10.16 7.44
N ALA A 35 -14.24 -11.19 8.25
CA ALA A 35 -13.05 -11.30 9.06
C ALA A 35 -11.74 -11.32 8.25
N THR A 36 -10.64 -11.02 8.94
CA THR A 36 -9.25 -11.03 8.43
C THR A 36 -8.35 -11.97 9.24
N GLU A 37 -8.94 -12.95 9.92
CA GLU A 37 -8.23 -13.86 10.81
C GLU A 37 -7.39 -14.85 10.00
N PHE A 38 -6.14 -15.04 10.40
CA PHE A 38 -5.23 -15.97 9.76
C PHE A 38 -5.55 -17.41 10.15
N GLY A 39 -5.41 -18.35 9.20
CA GLY A 39 -5.48 -19.78 9.46
C GLY A 39 -6.87 -20.42 9.41
N ALA A 40 -7.90 -19.70 8.96
CA ALA A 40 -9.21 -20.31 8.74
C ALA A 40 -9.27 -21.20 7.49
N GLU A 41 -10.27 -22.07 7.46
CA GLU A 41 -10.54 -22.96 6.34
C GLU A 41 -10.78 -22.19 5.02
N PRO A 42 -10.42 -22.78 3.87
CA PRO A 42 -10.58 -22.14 2.57
C PRO A 42 -12.00 -21.61 2.33
N ASN A 43 -12.09 -20.37 1.86
CA ASN A 43 -13.35 -19.69 1.48
C ASN A 43 -14.41 -19.55 2.60
N THR A 44 -14.04 -19.73 3.87
CA THR A 44 -14.97 -19.51 5.01
C THR A 44 -15.06 -18.05 5.45
N GLN A 45 -14.00 -17.27 5.23
CA GLN A 45 -13.98 -15.82 5.43
C GLN A 45 -14.17 -15.07 4.11
N VAL A 46 -15.29 -15.32 3.42
CA VAL A 46 -15.64 -14.67 2.14
C VAL A 46 -17.10 -14.22 2.14
N SER A 47 -17.36 -12.98 1.72
CA SER A 47 -18.69 -12.44 1.45
C SER A 47 -18.94 -12.30 -0.06
N PRO A 48 -20.19 -12.05 -0.51
CA PRO A 48 -20.46 -11.76 -1.93
C PRO A 48 -19.65 -10.56 -2.47
N ILE A 49 -19.31 -9.57 -1.63
CA ILE A 49 -18.43 -8.46 -2.01
C ILE A 49 -17.03 -8.97 -2.31
N ASP A 50 -16.48 -9.83 -1.45
CA ASP A 50 -15.15 -10.40 -1.61
C ASP A 50 -15.05 -11.30 -2.85
N ALA A 51 -16.12 -12.03 -3.14
CA ALA A 51 -16.25 -12.89 -4.33
C ALA A 51 -16.66 -12.11 -5.60
N ALA A 52 -16.79 -10.79 -5.53
CA ALA A 52 -17.18 -9.90 -6.62
C ALA A 52 -18.49 -10.33 -7.33
N PHE A 53 -19.50 -10.75 -6.57
CA PHE A 53 -20.79 -11.11 -7.15
C PHE A 53 -21.42 -9.89 -7.86
N PRO A 54 -22.16 -10.11 -8.96
CA PRO A 54 -22.81 -9.02 -9.68
C PRO A 54 -23.73 -8.19 -8.75
N GLY A 55 -23.58 -6.87 -8.79
CA GLY A 55 -24.39 -5.93 -8.00
C GLY A 55 -23.83 -5.59 -6.62
N MET A 56 -22.70 -6.17 -6.21
CA MET A 56 -22.06 -5.84 -4.93
C MET A 56 -21.31 -4.50 -5.00
N LEU A 57 -21.35 -3.74 -3.89
CA LEU A 57 -20.70 -2.44 -3.76
C LEU A 57 -19.73 -2.43 -2.56
N PRO A 58 -18.51 -1.88 -2.71
CA PRO A 58 -17.53 -1.80 -1.63
C PRO A 58 -17.91 -0.73 -0.60
N VAL A 59 -17.69 -1.00 0.69
CA VAL A 59 -17.86 -0.02 1.77
C VAL A 59 -16.55 0.07 2.57
N ILE A 60 -15.94 1.25 2.58
CA ILE A 60 -14.61 1.44 3.17
C ILE A 60 -14.59 1.25 4.69
N ASN A 61 -13.53 0.59 5.17
CA ASN A 61 -13.28 0.39 6.58
C ASN A 61 -12.57 1.60 7.22
N ARG A 62 -13.27 2.28 8.15
CA ARG A 62 -12.76 3.45 8.87
C ARG A 62 -11.45 3.17 9.62
N HIS A 63 -11.34 2.01 10.28
CA HIS A 63 -10.12 1.66 11.03
C HIS A 63 -8.92 1.55 10.09
N CYS A 64 -9.08 0.97 8.90
CA CYS A 64 -7.99 0.89 7.93
C CYS A 64 -7.51 2.28 7.48
N VAL A 65 -8.43 3.24 7.27
CA VAL A 65 -8.07 4.62 6.94
C VAL A 65 -7.33 5.28 8.10
N GLU A 66 -7.81 5.11 9.34
CA GLU A 66 -7.13 5.63 10.53
C GLU A 66 -5.71 5.09 10.68
N GLN A 67 -5.49 3.80 10.42
CA GLN A 67 -4.16 3.19 10.46
C GLN A 67 -3.26 3.74 9.35
N ALA A 68 -3.77 3.90 8.12
CA ALA A 68 -3.01 4.49 7.02
C ALA A 68 -2.54 5.92 7.34
N VAL A 69 -3.43 6.76 7.91
CA VAL A 69 -3.07 8.12 8.35
C VAL A 69 -2.03 8.09 9.47
N LYS A 70 -2.18 7.21 10.47
CA LYS A 70 -1.19 7.04 11.54
C LYS A 70 0.18 6.64 11.00
N THR A 71 0.23 5.73 10.04
CA THR A 71 1.48 5.34 9.37
C THR A 71 2.11 6.53 8.65
N GLY A 72 1.31 7.32 7.91
CA GLY A 72 1.83 8.52 7.25
C GLY A 72 2.43 9.54 8.23
N LEU A 73 1.75 9.80 9.35
CA LEU A 73 2.28 10.68 10.41
C LEU A 73 3.57 10.11 11.02
N GLY A 74 3.66 8.79 11.20
CA GLY A 74 4.87 8.13 11.71
C GLY A 74 6.04 8.15 10.73
N LEU A 75 5.78 8.32 9.43
CA LEU A 75 6.77 8.46 8.36
C LEU A 75 7.07 9.92 8.00
N ASP A 76 6.68 10.87 8.85
CA ASP A 76 6.78 12.32 8.60
C ASP A 76 6.28 12.71 7.20
N ALA A 77 5.17 12.11 6.78
CA ALA A 77 4.62 12.27 5.45
C ALA A 77 3.47 13.28 5.41
N GLU A 78 3.31 13.94 4.26
CA GLU A 78 2.16 14.79 4.00
C GLU A 78 0.86 13.97 3.96
N ILE A 79 -0.13 14.34 4.79
CA ILE A 79 -1.45 13.71 4.76
C ILE A 79 -2.39 14.51 3.87
N ASN A 80 -2.87 13.89 2.80
CA ASN A 80 -3.82 14.52 1.91
C ASN A 80 -5.20 14.59 2.56
N ARG A 81 -5.83 15.77 2.53
CA ARG A 81 -7.19 16.00 3.06
C ARG A 81 -8.28 15.42 2.16
N GLU A 82 -7.94 15.17 0.91
CA GLU A 82 -8.78 14.53 -0.09
C GLU A 82 -7.95 13.42 -0.76
N SER A 83 -8.54 12.24 -0.89
CA SER A 83 -7.91 11.10 -1.54
C SER A 83 -8.95 10.29 -2.29
N VAL A 84 -8.51 9.59 -3.34
CA VAL A 84 -9.40 8.85 -4.26
C VAL A 84 -8.92 7.41 -4.37
N PHE A 85 -9.87 6.48 -4.26
CA PHE A 85 -9.63 5.09 -4.65
C PHE A 85 -9.86 4.93 -6.15
N ALA A 86 -8.88 4.35 -6.84
CA ALA A 86 -8.89 4.03 -8.26
C ALA A 86 -8.94 2.52 -8.48
N ARG A 87 -9.34 2.11 -9.69
CA ARG A 87 -9.36 0.70 -10.12
C ARG A 87 -8.11 0.39 -10.93
N LYS A 88 -7.25 -0.50 -10.42
CA LYS A 88 -6.10 -1.06 -11.14
C LYS A 88 -6.55 -2.36 -11.82
N ASN A 89 -6.85 -2.30 -13.12
CA ASN A 89 -7.47 -3.39 -13.87
C ASN A 89 -6.42 -4.40 -14.37
N TYR A 90 -6.61 -5.69 -14.07
CA TYR A 90 -5.82 -6.81 -14.60
C TYR A 90 -6.56 -8.12 -14.32
N PHE A 91 -6.30 -9.14 -15.13
CA PHE A 91 -6.95 -10.45 -14.98
C PHE A 91 -6.04 -11.41 -14.24
N TYR A 92 -6.52 -11.93 -13.11
CA TYR A 92 -5.87 -13.02 -12.40
C TYR A 92 -6.92 -13.80 -11.58
N PRO A 93 -6.79 -15.14 -11.43
CA PRO A 93 -7.81 -15.95 -10.73
C PRO A 93 -8.06 -15.60 -9.26
N ASP A 94 -7.10 -14.99 -8.56
CA ASP A 94 -7.25 -14.52 -7.17
C ASP A 94 -7.91 -13.14 -7.04
N LEU A 95 -8.18 -12.47 -8.17
CA LEU A 95 -8.75 -11.13 -8.23
C LEU A 95 -10.14 -11.20 -8.90
N PRO A 96 -11.19 -11.57 -8.14
CA PRO A 96 -12.49 -11.89 -8.71
C PRO A 96 -13.17 -10.71 -9.43
N GLY A 97 -12.87 -9.48 -9.03
CA GLY A 97 -13.42 -8.28 -9.66
C GLY A 97 -12.78 -7.88 -10.99
N GLY A 98 -11.65 -8.49 -11.39
CA GLY A 98 -10.87 -8.07 -12.56
C GLY A 98 -10.18 -6.71 -12.39
N TYR A 99 -10.25 -6.13 -11.19
CA TYR A 99 -9.53 -4.93 -10.79
C TYR A 99 -9.27 -4.94 -9.28
N GLN A 100 -8.14 -4.38 -8.89
CA GLN A 100 -7.81 -4.07 -7.51
C GLN A 100 -8.26 -2.64 -7.21
N ILE A 101 -9.01 -2.45 -6.11
CA ILE A 101 -9.28 -1.11 -5.59
C ILE A 101 -8.02 -0.67 -4.82
N SER A 102 -7.35 0.35 -5.33
CA SER A 102 -6.11 0.93 -4.77
C SER A 102 -6.15 2.45 -4.87
N GLN A 103 -5.03 3.14 -4.70
CA GLN A 103 -4.89 4.58 -4.95
C GLN A 103 -3.89 4.83 -6.07
N TYR A 104 -4.03 5.95 -6.77
CA TYR A 104 -3.13 6.35 -7.86
C TYR A 104 -2.71 7.82 -7.69
N GLU A 105 -3.43 8.75 -8.31
CA GLU A 105 -3.06 10.18 -8.34
C GLU A 105 -3.22 10.89 -6.99
N LEU A 106 -4.24 10.51 -6.22
CA LEU A 106 -4.61 11.17 -4.95
C LEU A 106 -4.56 10.16 -3.79
N PRO A 107 -3.37 9.78 -3.29
CA PRO A 107 -3.23 8.84 -2.17
C PRO A 107 -3.58 9.46 -0.81
N ILE A 108 -3.84 8.66 0.23
CA ILE A 108 -4.03 9.16 1.61
C ILE A 108 -2.74 9.80 2.14
N VAL A 109 -1.60 9.15 1.88
CA VAL A 109 -0.27 9.55 2.37
C VAL A 109 0.59 9.93 1.17
N GLY A 110 1.12 11.15 1.20
CA GLY A 110 2.02 11.71 0.21
C GLY A 110 3.49 11.40 0.50
N ARG A 111 4.37 12.34 0.14
CA ARG A 111 5.81 12.18 0.36
C ARG A 111 6.15 12.31 1.84
N GLY A 112 6.98 11.40 2.33
CA GLY A 112 7.56 11.42 3.66
C GLY A 112 9.01 10.97 3.61
N LYS A 113 9.56 10.67 4.78
CA LYS A 113 10.98 10.35 4.95
C LYS A 113 11.22 9.43 6.15
N LEU A 114 12.34 8.71 6.10
CA LEU A 114 12.76 7.84 7.19
C LEU A 114 14.25 8.03 7.40
N ALA A 115 14.63 8.36 8.63
CA ALA A 115 16.02 8.38 9.03
C ALA A 115 16.51 6.94 9.29
N LEU A 116 17.65 6.59 8.70
CA LEU A 116 18.33 5.31 8.87
C LEU A 116 19.61 5.52 9.66
N ASP A 117 19.75 4.74 10.74
CA ASP A 117 20.99 4.66 11.50
C ASP A 117 21.96 3.71 10.79
N MET A 118 23.13 4.23 10.43
CA MET A 118 24.15 3.52 9.69
C MET A 118 25.13 2.83 10.63
N PRO A 119 25.80 1.74 10.20
CA PRO A 119 26.77 1.02 11.05
C PRO A 119 27.96 1.86 11.54
N ASP A 120 28.27 2.96 10.87
CA ASP A 120 29.34 3.90 11.25
C ASP A 120 28.89 4.96 12.28
N GLY A 121 27.64 4.90 12.73
CA GLY A 121 27.06 5.84 13.70
C GLY A 121 26.52 7.13 13.07
N SER A 122 26.55 7.27 11.75
CA SER A 122 25.88 8.36 11.05
C SER A 122 24.38 8.06 10.86
N THR A 123 23.59 9.12 10.62
CA THR A 123 22.18 9.00 10.25
C THR A 123 22.01 9.51 8.82
N SER A 124 21.35 8.74 7.97
CA SER A 124 20.97 9.13 6.61
C SER A 124 19.46 9.34 6.54
N GLU A 125 19.03 10.45 5.95
CA GLU A 125 17.62 10.75 5.65
C GLU A 125 17.31 10.52 4.16
#